data_AF-A0A7C3BTJ9-F1
#
_entry.id   AF-A0A7C3BTJ9-F1
#
_cell.length_a   1.000
_cell.length_b   1.000
_cell.length_c   1.000
_cell.angle_alpha   90.00
_cell.angle_beta   90.00
_cell.angle_gamma   90.00
#
_symmetry.space_group_name_H-M   'P 1'
#
loop_
_entity.id
_entity.type
_entity.pdbx_description
1 polymer ?
#
loop_
_entity_poly.entity_id
_entity_poly.type
_entity_poly.pdbx_seq_one_letter_code
_entity_poly.pdbx_strand_id
1 'polypeptide(L)'
;MNFFSIFINVVTPVFVLVIIGYLAGPRLNLEARTLSRVACYVFIPAFVFNTLARIHIETGSATKMVAYILIVHLACAALVFLTAKLLRRPKEVVAAFVLIAVFGNIGNFGLSIIEFGLGEEALAAGTIYFVTINTLAFSIGVAAASWANLISSLHQAYS
;
A
#
# COMPACT_ATOMS: atom_id res chain seq x y z
N MET A 1 10.96 24.81 -1.70
CA MET A 1 11.27 23.85 -2.79
C MET A 1 10.36 24.16 -3.96
N ASN A 2 10.90 24.25 -5.18
CA ASN A 2 10.09 24.48 -6.38
C ASN A 2 9.46 23.16 -6.83
N PHE A 3 8.21 23.20 -7.32
CA PHE A 3 7.48 22.02 -7.81
C PHE A 3 8.28 21.21 -8.84
N PHE A 4 9.00 21.91 -9.72
CA PHE A 4 9.89 21.31 -10.72
C PHE A 4 11.01 20.47 -10.10
N SER A 5 11.58 20.91 -8.97
CA SER A 5 12.63 20.18 -8.26
C SER A 5 12.11 18.91 -7.60
N ILE A 6 10.86 18.88 -7.13
CA ILE A 6 10.23 17.65 -6.60
C ILE A 6 10.09 16.62 -7.72
N PHE A 7 9.65 17.06 -8.90
CA PHE A 7 9.48 16.14 -10.03
C PHE A 7 10.82 15.49 -10.44
N ILE A 8 11.87 16.30 -10.57
CA ILE A 8 13.19 15.81 -10.96
C ILE A 8 13.86 14.97 -9.87
N ASN A 9 13.82 15.41 -8.61
CA ASN A 9 14.56 14.73 -7.56
C ASN A 9 13.82 13.53 -6.97
N VAL A 10 12.48 13.50 -7.08
CA VAL A 10 11.65 12.51 -6.38
C VAL A 10 10.92 11.59 -7.35
N VAL A 11 10.33 12.13 -8.41
CA VAL A 11 9.53 11.34 -9.36
C VAL A 11 10.42 10.65 -10.40
N THR A 12 11.38 11.38 -10.98
CA THR A 12 12.27 10.84 -12.02
C THR A 12 13.02 9.57 -11.59
N PRO A 13 13.64 9.47 -10.40
CA PRO A 13 14.38 8.27 -10.00
C PRO A 13 13.50 7.01 -9.97
N VAL A 14 12.25 7.16 -9.51
CA VAL A 14 11.30 6.05 -9.44
C VAL A 14 10.95 5.54 -10.83
N PHE A 15 10.71 6.44 -11.79
CA PHE A 15 10.45 6.05 -13.18
C PHE A 15 11.68 5.46 -13.87
N VAL A 16 12.89 5.91 -13.54
CA VAL A 16 14.13 5.30 -14.03
C VAL A 16 14.21 3.83 -13.60
N LEU A 17 13.89 3.50 -12.34
CA LEU A 17 13.83 2.11 -11.87
C LEU A 17 12.80 1.27 -12.64
N VAL A 18 11.61 1.84 -12.91
CA VAL A 18 10.57 1.16 -13.72
C VAL A 18 11.07 0.88 -15.14
N ILE A 19 11.73 1.85 -15.78
CA ILE A 19 12.30 1.69 -17.13
C ILE A 19 13.38 0.61 -17.14
N ILE A 20 14.25 0.59 -16.13
CA ILE A 20 15.27 -0.46 -15.98
C ILE A 20 14.59 -1.82 -15.87
N GLY A 21 13.58 -1.97 -15.01
CA GLY A 21 12.82 -3.21 -14.86
C GLY A 21 12.14 -3.66 -16.16
N TYR A 22 11.56 -2.71 -16.92
CA TYR A 22 10.93 -2.98 -18.22
C TYR A 22 11.94 -3.45 -19.28
N LEU A 23 13.13 -2.85 -19.34
CA LEU A 23 14.16 -3.21 -20.30
C LEU A 23 14.90 -4.49 -19.92
N ALA A 24 15.13 -4.72 -18.63
CA ALA A 24 15.83 -5.90 -18.11
C ALA A 24 14.94 -7.14 -18.07
N GLY A 25 13.64 -6.97 -17.79
CA GLY A 25 12.67 -8.06 -17.65
C GLY A 25 12.69 -9.07 -18.81
N PRO A 26 12.45 -8.64 -20.06
CA PRO A 26 12.49 -9.52 -21.22
C PRO A 26 13.89 -10.07 -21.51
N ARG A 27 14.94 -9.27 -21.30
CA ARG A 27 16.34 -9.67 -21.61
C ARG A 27 16.87 -10.76 -20.70
N LEU A 28 16.42 -10.77 -19.45
CA LEU A 28 16.84 -11.72 -18.43
C LEU A 28 15.81 -12.85 -18.22
N ASN A 29 14.75 -12.91 -19.05
CA ASN A 29 13.63 -13.84 -18.88
C ASN A 29 13.06 -13.83 -17.46
N LEU A 30 12.95 -12.65 -16.85
CA LEU A 30 12.47 -12.49 -15.47
C LEU A 30 10.97 -12.79 -15.40
N GLU A 31 10.62 -13.81 -14.64
CA GLU A 31 9.23 -14.12 -14.36
C GLU A 31 8.71 -13.24 -13.22
N ALA A 32 7.79 -12.31 -13.54
CA ALA A 32 7.22 -11.38 -12.56
C ALA A 32 6.63 -12.09 -11.34
N ARG A 33 6.02 -13.27 -11.53
CA ARG A 33 5.46 -14.09 -10.45
C ARG A 33 6.50 -14.52 -9.43
N THR A 34 7.68 -14.92 -9.89
CA THR A 34 8.78 -15.38 -9.02
C THR A 34 9.39 -14.20 -8.27
N LEU A 35 9.62 -13.08 -8.95
CA LEU A 35 10.07 -11.83 -8.32
C LEU A 35 9.10 -11.31 -7.26
N SER A 36 7.80 -11.27 -7.56
CA SER A 36 6.77 -10.87 -6.59
C SER A 36 6.72 -11.82 -5.40
N ARG A 37 6.91 -13.12 -5.60
CA ARG A 37 6.97 -14.09 -4.50
C ARG A 37 8.17 -13.83 -3.59
N VAL A 38 9.36 -13.64 -4.16
CA VAL A 38 10.56 -13.30 -3.37
C VAL A 38 10.38 -11.98 -2.64
N ALA A 39 9.81 -10.96 -3.30
CA ALA A 39 9.52 -9.68 -2.68
C ALA A 39 8.57 -9.85 -1.49
N CYS A 40 7.45 -10.53 -1.66
CA CYS A 40 6.45 -10.69 -0.60
C CYS A 40 6.91 -11.57 0.57
N TYR A 41 7.62 -12.68 0.28
CA TYR A 41 8.01 -13.65 1.31
C TYR A 41 9.37 -13.38 1.96
N VAL A 42 10.25 -12.61 1.31
CA VAL A 42 11.61 -12.38 1.81
C VAL A 42 11.85 -10.89 2.03
N PHE A 43 11.70 -10.06 0.99
CA PHE A 43 12.09 -8.65 1.08
C PHE A 43 11.18 -7.83 1.97
N ILE A 44 9.85 -8.00 1.88
CA ILE A 44 8.90 -7.33 2.78
C ILE A 44 9.19 -7.67 4.24
N PRO A 45 9.24 -8.95 4.68
CA PRO A 45 9.52 -9.25 6.09
C PRO A 45 10.91 -8.81 6.53
N ALA A 46 11.94 -8.96 5.70
CA ALA A 46 13.29 -8.47 6.01
C ALA A 46 13.31 -6.94 6.17
N PHE A 47 12.60 -6.22 5.31
CA PHE A 47 12.46 -4.76 5.38
C PHE A 47 11.71 -4.33 6.65
N VAL A 48 10.57 -4.97 6.95
CA VAL A 48 9.82 -4.71 8.19
C VAL A 48 10.70 -4.96 9.41
N PHE A 49 11.41 -6.09 9.46
CA PHE A 49 12.32 -6.41 10.57
C PHE A 49 13.46 -5.40 10.70
N ASN A 50 14.16 -5.11 9.61
CA ASN A 50 15.27 -4.14 9.60
C ASN A 50 14.79 -2.76 10.07
N THR A 51 13.59 -2.35 9.68
CA THR A 51 13.03 -1.09 10.15
C THR A 51 12.67 -1.17 11.62
N LEU A 52 11.92 -2.19 12.08
CA LEU A 52 11.58 -2.35 13.50
C LEU A 52 12.83 -2.35 14.39
N ALA A 53 13.91 -2.97 13.94
CA ALA A 53 15.20 -3.00 14.64
C ALA A 53 15.92 -1.64 14.67
N ARG A 54 15.67 -0.76 13.70
CA ARG A 54 16.26 0.59 13.59
C ARG A 54 15.40 1.69 14.20
N ILE A 55 14.15 1.41 14.56
CA ILE A 55 13.26 2.39 15.21
C ILE A 55 13.88 2.83 16.55
N HIS A 56 14.48 4.02 16.55
CA HIS A 56 14.80 4.82 17.74
C HIS A 56 13.76 5.95 17.85
N ILE A 57 12.48 5.60 17.93
CA ILE A 57 11.40 6.58 18.07
C ILE A 57 10.85 6.47 19.49
N GLU A 58 10.77 7.60 20.19
CA GLU A 58 10.02 7.73 21.43
C GLU A 58 8.62 7.12 21.25
N THR A 59 8.28 6.09 22.04
CA THR A 59 7.07 5.28 21.89
C THR A 59 5.78 6.10 21.82
N GLY A 60 5.76 7.28 22.44
CA GLY A 60 4.65 8.23 22.37
C GLY A 60 4.42 8.86 20.99
N SER A 61 5.46 9.07 20.20
CA SER A 61 5.35 9.64 18.84
C SER A 61 4.86 8.60 17.84
N ALA A 62 5.39 7.38 17.91
CA ALA A 62 4.99 6.27 17.03
C ALA A 62 3.50 5.91 17.20
N THR A 63 3.01 5.85 18.44
CA THR A 63 1.59 5.53 18.72
C THR A 63 0.65 6.58 18.14
N LYS A 64 0.99 7.87 18.27
CA LYS A 64 0.21 8.97 17.68
C LYS A 64 0.19 8.90 16.15
N MET A 65 1.34 8.56 15.52
CA MET A 65 1.40 8.35 14.08
C MET A 65 0.49 7.21 13.64
N VAL A 66 0.57 6.05 14.28
CA VAL A 66 -0.28 4.89 13.95
C VAL A 66 -1.75 5.24 14.08
N ALA A 67 -2.16 5.88 15.19
CA ALA A 67 -3.52 6.31 15.40
C ALA A 67 -4.00 7.28 14.30
N TYR A 68 -3.19 8.29 13.97
CA TYR A 68 -3.49 9.22 12.88
C TYR A 68 -3.68 8.50 11.54
N ILE A 69 -2.76 7.60 11.20
CA ILE A 69 -2.80 6.82 9.96
C ILE A 69 -4.09 6.01 9.87
N LEU A 70 -4.45 5.29 10.93
CA LEU A 70 -5.66 4.48 10.99
C LEU A 70 -6.91 5.35 10.83
N ILE A 71 -7.00 6.46 11.56
CA ILE A 71 -8.16 7.37 11.49
C ILE A 71 -8.35 7.90 10.07
N VAL A 72 -7.28 8.42 9.44
CA VAL A 72 -7.34 8.99 8.09
C VAL A 72 -7.73 7.92 7.07
N HIS A 73 -7.13 6.73 7.13
CA HIS A 73 -7.43 5.67 6.17
C HIS A 73 -8.84 5.12 6.33
N LEU A 74 -9.30 4.94 7.57
CA LEU A 74 -10.68 4.53 7.84
C LEU A 74 -11.68 5.61 7.42
N ALA A 75 -11.36 6.90 7.60
CA ALA A 75 -12.18 8.00 7.12
C ALA A 75 -12.26 8.02 5.59
N CYS A 76 -11.14 7.83 4.88
CA CYS A 76 -11.12 7.69 3.42
C CYS A 76 -11.93 6.49 2.96
N ALA A 77 -11.76 5.32 3.59
CA ALA A 77 -12.53 4.12 3.29
C ALA A 77 -14.03 4.35 3.48
N ALA A 78 -14.43 5.00 4.58
CA ALA A 78 -15.81 5.33 4.88
C ALA A 78 -16.37 6.34 3.85
N LEU A 79 -15.61 7.36 3.48
CA LEU A 79 -16.03 8.34 2.48
C LEU A 79 -16.27 7.68 1.12
N VAL A 80 -15.35 6.81 0.69
CA VAL A 80 -15.49 6.07 -0.58
C VAL A 80 -16.67 5.10 -0.53
N PHE A 81 -16.84 4.39 0.58
CA PHE A 81 -17.99 3.52 0.78
C PHE A 81 -19.33 4.29 0.71
N LEU A 82 -19.43 5.42 1.42
CA LEU A 82 -20.63 6.25 1.46
C LEU A 82 -20.94 6.85 0.09
N THR A 83 -19.94 7.37 -0.61
CA THR A 83 -20.11 7.94 -1.96
C THR A 83 -20.52 6.86 -2.97
N ALA A 84 -19.90 5.68 -2.95
CA ALA A 84 -20.26 4.58 -3.84
C ALA A 84 -21.69 4.06 -3.55
N LYS A 85 -22.10 4.02 -2.29
CA LYS A 85 -23.47 3.69 -1.88
C LYS A 85 -24.48 4.76 -2.31
N LEU A 86 -24.15 6.04 -2.17
CA LEU A 86 -25.00 7.16 -2.60
C LEU A 86 -25.23 7.14 -4.11
N LEU A 87 -24.20 6.74 -4.86
CA LEU A 87 -24.26 6.52 -6.31
C LEU A 87 -24.94 5.20 -6.71
N ARG A 88 -25.52 4.46 -5.75
CA ARG A 88 -26.23 3.19 -5.96
C ARG A 88 -25.41 2.15 -6.74
N ARG A 89 -24.09 2.11 -6.51
CA ARG A 89 -23.22 1.14 -7.17
C ARG A 89 -23.45 -0.27 -6.64
N PRO A 90 -23.30 -1.30 -7.49
CA PRO A 90 -23.40 -2.70 -7.05
C PRO A 90 -22.32 -3.00 -6.02
N LYS A 91 -22.59 -3.97 -5.12
CA LYS A 91 -21.78 -4.23 -3.93
C LYS A 91 -20.34 -4.59 -4.26
N GLU A 92 -20.12 -5.27 -5.38
CA GLU A 92 -18.83 -5.66 -5.92
C GLU A 92 -17.98 -4.44 -6.30
N VAL A 93 -18.61 -3.43 -6.91
CA VAL A 93 -17.96 -2.17 -7.29
C VAL A 93 -17.64 -1.32 -6.05
N VAL A 94 -18.54 -1.30 -5.06
CA VAL A 94 -18.29 -0.63 -3.78
C VAL A 94 -17.08 -1.25 -3.07
N ALA A 95 -17.01 -2.58 -3.00
CA ALA A 95 -15.89 -3.30 -2.42
C ALA A 95 -14.57 -3.03 -3.15
N ALA A 96 -14.59 -3.02 -4.48
CA ALA A 96 -13.43 -2.68 -5.30
C ALA A 96 -12.96 -1.23 -5.04
N PHE A 97 -13.88 -0.27 -4.93
CA PHE A 97 -13.53 1.13 -4.67
C PHE A 97 -12.91 1.33 -3.30
N VAL A 98 -13.47 0.69 -2.26
CA VAL A 98 -12.90 0.72 -0.91
C VAL A 98 -11.51 0.07 -0.90
N LEU A 99 -11.34 -1.05 -1.62
CA LEU A 99 -10.06 -1.72 -1.71
C LEU A 99 -9.01 -0.81 -2.38
N ILE A 100 -9.33 -0.16 -3.50
CA ILE A 100 -8.44 0.78 -4.19
C ILE A 100 -8.08 1.97 -3.29
N ALA A 101 -9.04 2.48 -2.52
CA ALA A 101 -8.82 3.64 -1.64
C ALA A 101 -7.88 3.33 -0.47
N VAL A 102 -7.87 2.10 0.03
CA VAL A 102 -7.07 1.70 1.19
C VAL A 102 -5.76 1.02 0.79
N PHE A 103 -5.70 0.37 -0.38
CA PHE A 103 -4.47 -0.18 -0.96
C PHE A 103 -3.77 0.82 -1.87
N GLY A 104 -2.95 1.70 -1.28
CA GLY A 104 -1.94 2.45 -2.02
C GLY A 104 -0.68 1.61 -2.26
N ASN A 105 -0.02 1.75 -3.42
CA ASN A 105 1.31 1.18 -3.66
C ASN A 105 2.41 1.97 -2.92
N ILE A 106 2.21 2.13 -1.62
CA ILE A 106 3.04 2.94 -0.72
C ILE A 106 4.40 2.28 -0.53
N GLY A 107 4.49 0.96 -0.61
CA GLY A 107 5.76 0.23 -0.50
C GLY A 107 6.72 0.52 -1.65
N ASN A 108 6.28 0.31 -2.90
CA ASN A 108 7.19 0.45 -4.04
C ASN A 108 7.36 1.91 -4.47
N PHE A 109 6.28 2.69 -4.43
CA PHE A 109 6.28 4.07 -4.92
C PHE A 109 6.43 5.07 -3.77
N GLY A 110 5.68 4.88 -2.67
CA GLY A 110 5.65 5.82 -1.54
C GLY A 110 6.97 5.91 -0.79
N LEU A 111 7.59 4.78 -0.43
CA LEU A 111 8.86 4.76 0.29
C LEU A 111 10.00 5.37 -0.55
N SER A 112 10.07 5.01 -1.83
CA SER A 112 11.05 5.59 -2.76
C SER A 112 10.90 7.12 -2.85
N ILE A 113 9.67 7.63 -2.94
CA ILE A 113 9.41 9.08 -2.94
C ILE A 113 9.83 9.72 -1.61
N ILE A 114 9.51 9.08 -0.48
CA ILE A 114 9.88 9.60 0.85
C ILE A 114 11.40 9.67 0.97
N GLU A 115 12.11 8.62 0.59
CA GLU A 115 13.58 8.60 0.60
C GLU A 115 14.19 9.69 -0.28
N PHE A 116 13.77 9.79 -1.55
CA PHE A 116 14.34 10.76 -2.48
C PHE A 116 13.93 12.21 -2.20
N GLY A 117 12.74 12.42 -1.63
CA GLY A 117 12.19 13.76 -1.37
C GLY A 117 12.49 14.32 0.00
N LEU A 118 12.59 13.46 1.02
CA LEU A 118 12.72 13.83 2.43
C LEU A 118 14.00 13.27 3.07
N GLY A 119 14.73 12.39 2.38
CA GLY A 119 15.97 11.79 2.87
C GLY A 119 15.76 10.54 3.74
N GLU A 120 16.87 9.89 4.11
CA GLU A 120 16.86 8.65 4.90
C GLU A 120 16.22 8.82 6.29
N GLU A 121 16.27 10.02 6.89
CA GLU A 121 15.68 10.28 8.20
C GLU A 121 14.15 10.11 8.19
N ALA A 122 13.49 10.43 7.07
CA ALA A 122 12.05 10.28 6.91
C ALA A 122 11.61 8.84 6.61
N LEU A 123 12.55 7.97 6.26
CA LEU A 123 12.32 6.59 5.83
C LEU A 123 11.79 5.73 6.98
N ALA A 124 12.20 6.01 8.23
CA ALA A 124 11.67 5.35 9.42
C ALA A 124 10.16 5.63 9.59
N ALA A 125 9.77 6.90 9.52
CA ALA A 125 8.37 7.32 9.59
C ALA A 125 7.54 6.79 8.41
N GLY A 126 8.09 6.86 7.20
CA GLY A 126 7.48 6.31 5.99
C GLY A 126 7.26 4.80 6.07
N THR A 127 8.18 4.07 6.72
CA THR A 127 8.03 2.63 6.90
C THR A 127 6.99 2.26 7.93
N ILE A 128 6.90 3.00 9.06
CA ILE A 128 5.81 2.80 10.03
C ILE A 128 4.46 3.00 9.35
N TYR A 129 4.36 4.03 8.51
CA TYR A 129 3.19 4.28 7.67
C TYR A 129 2.88 3.10 6.74
N PHE A 130 3.88 2.62 6.00
CA PHE A 130 3.77 1.46 5.12
C PHE A 130 3.28 0.20 5.85
N VAL A 131 3.91 -0.16 6.98
CA VAL A 131 3.55 -1.35 7.76
C VAL A 131 2.13 -1.26 8.31
N THR A 132 1.76 -0.09 8.84
CA THR A 132 0.42 0.15 9.40
C THR A 132 -0.65 -0.04 8.33
N ILE A 133 -0.47 0.58 7.15
CA ILE A 133 -1.45 0.50 6.07
C ILE A 133 -1.48 -0.87 5.44
N ASN A 134 -0.33 -1.53 5.20
CA ASN A 134 -0.36 -2.88 4.67
C ASN A 134 -1.10 -3.84 5.61
N THR A 135 -0.89 -3.72 6.93
CA THR A 135 -1.61 -4.55 7.91
C THR A 135 -3.11 -4.29 7.87
N LEU A 136 -3.53 -3.01 7.84
CA LEU A 136 -4.93 -2.63 7.71
C LEU A 136 -5.54 -3.13 6.39
N ALA A 137 -4.82 -2.93 5.28
CA ALA A 137 -5.24 -3.28 3.95
C ALA A 137 -5.38 -4.80 3.78
N PHE A 138 -4.43 -5.60 4.27
CA PHE A 138 -4.58 -7.07 4.32
C PHE A 138 -5.80 -7.48 5.15
N SER A 139 -6.04 -6.84 6.29
CA SER A 139 -7.19 -7.16 7.15
C SER A 139 -8.52 -6.86 6.44
N ILE A 140 -8.64 -5.69 5.80
CA ILE A 140 -9.82 -5.28 5.03
C ILE A 140 -9.97 -6.14 3.77
N GLY A 141 -8.88 -6.46 3.08
CA GLY A 141 -8.88 -7.29 1.88
C GLY A 141 -9.36 -8.72 2.15
N VAL A 142 -8.88 -9.34 3.25
CA VAL A 142 -9.37 -10.65 3.69
C VAL A 142 -10.85 -10.59 4.07
N ALA A 143 -11.28 -9.54 4.78
CA ALA A 143 -12.69 -9.36 5.14
C ALA A 143 -13.60 -9.14 3.92
N ALA A 144 -13.14 -8.37 2.93
CA ALA A 144 -13.88 -8.14 1.68
C ALA A 144 -13.97 -9.42 0.83
N ALA A 145 -12.88 -10.19 0.74
CA ALA A 145 -12.85 -11.45 0.01
C ALA A 145 -13.72 -12.53 0.67
N SER A 146 -13.69 -12.63 2.00
CA SER A 146 -14.56 -13.58 2.73
C SER A 146 -16.04 -13.22 2.56
N TRP A 147 -16.37 -11.93 2.59
CA TRP A 147 -17.72 -11.43 2.36
C TRP A 147 -18.23 -11.72 0.94
N ALA A 148 -17.39 -11.50 -0.08
CA ALA A 148 -17.73 -11.80 -1.47
C ALA A 148 -17.98 -13.31 -1.69
N ASN A 149 -17.11 -14.16 -1.11
CA ASN A 149 -17.26 -15.61 -1.19
C ASN A 149 -18.54 -16.09 -0.49
N LEU A 150 -18.87 -15.54 0.69
CA LEU A 150 -20.10 -15.87 1.42
C LEU A 150 -21.37 -15.51 0.62
N ILE A 151 -21.38 -14.38 -0.08
CA ILE A 151 -22.52 -13.99 -0.92
C ILE A 151 -22.67 -14.95 -2.09
N SER A 152 -21.56 -15.35 -2.72
CA SER A 152 -21.59 -16.28 -3.85
C SER A 152 -22.11 -17.67 -3.46
N SER A 153 -21.74 -18.18 -2.28
CA SER A 153 -22.20 -19.50 -1.81
C SER A 153 -23.68 -19.50 -1.42
N LEU A 154 -24.20 -18.41 -0.86
CA LEU A 154 -25.63 -18.29 -0.55
C LEU A 154 -26.50 -18.21 -1.80
N HIS A 155 -26.02 -17.55 -2.86
CA HIS A 155 -26.75 -17.50 -4.12
C HIS A 155 -26.81 -18.89 -4.79
N GLN A 156 -25.75 -19.68 -4.68
CA GLN A 156 -25.66 -21.04 -5.22
C GLN A 156 -26.44 -22.07 -4.39
N ALA A 157 -26.66 -21.81 -3.10
CA ALA A 157 -27.44 -22.67 -2.21
C ALA A 157 -28.96 -22.46 -2.30
N TYR A 158 -29.41 -21.35 -2.90
CA TYR A 158 -30.83 -20.97 -3.01
C TYR A 158 -31.36 -20.94 -4.45
N SER A 159 -30.53 -21.39 -5.42
CA SER A 159 -30.85 -21.60 -6.83
C SER A 159 -30.96 -23.09 -7.15
#